data_AF-A0A7S4BBN7-F1
#
_entry.id   AF-A0A7S4BBN7-F1
#
_cell.length_a   1.000
_cell.length_b   1.000
_cell.length_c   1.000
_cell.angle_alpha   90.00
_cell.angle_beta   90.00
_cell.angle_gamma   90.00
#
_symmetry.space_group_name_H-M   'P 1'
#
loop_
_entity.id
_entity.type
_entity.pdbx_description
1 polymer ?
#
loop_
_entity_poly.entity_id
_entity_poly.type
_entity_poly.pdbx_seq_one_letter_code
_entity_poly.pdbx_strand_id
1 'polypeptide(L)'
;MAAAAAAAGCARPAARAAAVCAARRALHQCPSAAILGASRTLTTNVSGPVLLPSHYNPLATTRAGCRHSSSAVPSQDSGDQVGTLFDPTEEHRALRQLVQSFVAQEVEPQALEYNRAEKFNHPLFQRAGELGLLGVTVNEQYGGAGMDATAACIVHEELSYSDPAFCLSYLAHSQLFVNNLARNGSLEQCKKWLPAACSGEMIGGMGMSEPAAGTDVLGMKSTAARQADGSYVLNGAKMWITNGAVSDSQLGDAFLVYARTAGPEVKPSQAVSLFLVEKGMPGFALGQRLKDKCGMRASPTAELVFDNVAVPAENLVGKEGGATVGDARAPMRMHTACVRRTCANARTRPRSPAPTRTQRRRRTSHRGGHAVTRTPTYTWVRTLAARIDTVFPL
;
A
#
# COMPACT_ATOMS: atom_id res chain seq x y z
N MET A 1 49.48 33.52 -15.93
CA MET A 1 48.55 32.76 -16.78
C MET A 1 47.52 32.13 -15.85
N ALA A 2 46.44 32.87 -15.57
CA ALA A 2 45.08 32.63 -16.09
C ALA A 2 44.45 31.37 -15.45
N ALA A 3 43.67 31.42 -14.38
CA ALA A 3 42.42 32.16 -14.06
C ALA A 3 41.14 31.47 -14.57
N ALA A 4 40.20 31.28 -13.61
CA ALA A 4 38.74 31.15 -13.73
C ALA A 4 38.20 29.82 -14.34
N ALA A 5 37.09 29.23 -13.89
CA ALA A 5 36.01 29.72 -13.05
C ALA A 5 35.33 28.57 -12.27
N ALA A 6 34.99 28.87 -11.02
CA ALA A 6 34.03 28.14 -10.21
C ALA A 6 32.59 28.49 -10.59
N ALA A 7 31.66 27.68 -10.08
CA ALA A 7 30.25 27.98 -9.82
C ALA A 7 29.27 27.98 -11.03
N ALA A 8 28.61 26.84 -11.19
CA ALA A 8 27.17 26.74 -11.43
C ALA A 8 26.72 25.43 -10.76
N GLY A 9 25.85 25.38 -9.76
CA GLY A 9 24.78 26.28 -9.41
C GLY A 9 23.61 25.40 -9.02
N CYS A 10 23.59 25.02 -7.74
CA CYS A 10 22.53 24.27 -7.06
C CYS A 10 21.14 24.84 -7.43
N ALA A 11 20.30 24.04 -8.09
CA ALA A 11 18.93 24.44 -8.44
C ALA A 11 17.91 23.35 -8.07
N ARG A 12 17.40 23.49 -6.84
CA ARG A 12 16.03 23.23 -6.35
C ARG A 12 15.53 21.78 -6.12
N PRO A 13 15.27 21.40 -4.85
CA PRO A 13 14.41 20.26 -4.47
C PRO A 13 12.90 20.48 -4.76
N ALA A 14 12.50 21.67 -5.20
CA ALA A 14 11.10 22.08 -5.27
C ALA A 14 10.30 21.57 -6.49
N ALA A 15 10.94 20.93 -7.47
CA ALA A 15 10.28 20.47 -8.69
C ALA A 15 9.66 19.05 -8.58
N ARG A 16 10.08 18.25 -7.59
CA ARG A 16 9.69 16.83 -7.45
C ARG A 16 8.30 16.62 -6.84
N ALA A 17 7.81 17.56 -6.04
CA ALA A 17 6.44 17.52 -5.49
C ALA A 17 5.36 18.03 -6.47
N ALA A 18 5.76 18.59 -7.62
CA ALA A 18 4.86 19.35 -8.49
C ALA A 18 3.84 18.48 -9.25
N ALA A 19 4.13 17.19 -9.51
CA ALA A 19 3.24 16.35 -10.31
C ALA A 19 1.91 16.02 -9.60
N VAL A 20 1.92 15.91 -8.27
CA VAL A 20 0.70 15.73 -7.45
C VAL A 20 0.20 17.09 -6.91
N CYS A 21 1.08 18.07 -6.66
CA CYS A 21 0.68 19.44 -6.29
C CYS A 21 -0.02 20.24 -7.40
N ALA A 22 0.23 19.94 -8.68
CA ALA A 22 -0.35 20.69 -9.81
C ALA A 22 -1.88 20.59 -9.86
N ALA A 23 -2.46 19.44 -9.46
CA ALA A 23 -3.90 19.27 -9.32
C ALA A 23 -4.51 20.18 -8.24
N ARG A 24 -3.74 20.53 -7.20
CA ARG A 24 -4.20 21.32 -6.06
C ARG A 24 -4.07 22.84 -6.25
N ARG A 25 -3.09 23.31 -7.05
CA ARG A 25 -2.89 24.75 -7.33
C ARG A 25 -3.83 25.33 -8.38
N ALA A 26 -4.36 24.50 -9.28
CA ALA A 26 -5.31 24.96 -10.31
C ALA A 26 -6.68 25.39 -9.74
N LEU A 27 -7.01 25.00 -8.51
CA LEU A 27 -8.33 25.23 -7.89
C LEU A 27 -8.40 26.47 -6.98
N HIS A 28 -7.28 27.14 -6.68
CA HIS A 28 -7.22 28.23 -5.70
C HIS A 28 -6.96 29.63 -6.28
N GLN A 29 -7.09 29.82 -7.59
CA GLN A 29 -7.00 31.16 -8.20
C GLN A 29 -8.33 31.59 -8.83
N CYS A 30 -9.24 32.04 -7.97
CA CYS A 30 -10.29 33.01 -8.33
C CYS A 30 -10.41 34.03 -7.18
N PRO A 31 -10.25 35.34 -7.43
CA PRO A 31 -10.28 36.34 -6.38
C PRO A 31 -11.69 36.94 -6.22
N SER A 32 -12.15 37.12 -4.98
CA SER A 32 -13.01 38.26 -4.64
C SER A 32 -13.10 38.56 -3.14
N ALA A 33 -12.76 39.83 -2.88
CA ALA A 33 -13.40 40.77 -1.96
C ALA A 33 -13.41 40.51 -0.45
N ALA A 34 -12.66 41.39 0.22
CA ALA A 34 -12.65 41.65 1.66
C ALA A 34 -13.97 42.25 2.17
N ILE A 35 -14.41 41.84 3.36
CA ILE A 35 -15.24 42.65 4.27
C ILE A 35 -14.76 42.41 5.72
N LEU A 36 -14.43 43.52 6.40
CA LEU A 36 -14.11 43.68 7.81
C LEU A 36 -15.32 43.43 8.72
N GLY A 37 -15.12 42.97 9.96
CA GLY A 37 -16.10 43.25 11.02
C GLY A 37 -16.11 42.36 12.27
N ALA A 38 -15.33 42.77 13.27
CA ALA A 38 -15.64 42.79 14.71
C ALA A 38 -16.10 41.53 15.51
N SER A 39 -15.16 41.11 16.37
CA SER A 39 -15.25 40.51 17.70
C SER A 39 -16.56 40.65 18.51
N ARG A 40 -16.95 39.57 19.21
CA ARG A 40 -17.47 39.60 20.59
C ARG A 40 -17.42 38.21 21.26
N THR A 41 -16.65 38.13 22.32
CA THR A 41 -16.65 37.10 23.37
C THR A 41 -17.96 37.11 24.19
N LEU A 42 -18.42 35.93 24.63
CA LEU A 42 -19.12 35.76 25.91
C LEU A 42 -19.09 34.29 26.37
N THR A 43 -18.55 34.12 27.57
CA THR A 43 -18.56 32.96 28.46
C THR A 43 -19.94 32.68 29.04
N THR A 44 -20.28 31.42 29.36
CA THR A 44 -20.53 30.91 30.73
C THR A 44 -21.03 29.45 30.75
N ASN A 45 -20.53 28.70 31.74
CA ASN A 45 -20.94 27.37 32.21
C ASN A 45 -22.42 27.28 32.68
N VAL A 46 -22.98 26.05 32.75
CA VAL A 46 -23.45 25.38 34.00
C VAL A 46 -24.16 24.03 33.68
N SER A 47 -23.58 22.95 34.24
CA SER A 47 -24.11 21.77 34.96
C SER A 47 -25.48 21.11 34.68
N GLY A 48 -25.42 19.83 34.21
CA GLY A 48 -26.12 18.57 34.62
C GLY A 48 -27.63 18.47 34.94
N PRO A 49 -28.18 17.29 35.31
CA PRO A 49 -27.78 15.90 35.01
C PRO A 49 -28.93 15.01 34.44
N VAL A 50 -28.57 13.74 34.23
CA VAL A 50 -29.30 12.55 33.74
C VAL A 50 -30.58 12.19 34.52
N LEU A 51 -31.62 11.70 33.83
CA LEU A 51 -32.59 10.69 34.31
C LEU A 51 -33.44 10.09 33.16
N LEU A 52 -33.33 8.78 32.97
CA LEU A 52 -34.28 7.89 32.26
C LEU A 52 -35.42 7.53 33.23
N PRO A 53 -36.66 7.16 32.78
CA PRO A 53 -36.94 5.74 32.51
C PRO A 53 -38.09 5.40 31.51
N SER A 54 -38.07 4.13 31.07
CA SER A 54 -39.20 3.17 31.06
C SER A 54 -40.36 3.24 30.04
N HIS A 55 -40.31 2.26 29.13
CA HIS A 55 -41.36 1.26 28.76
C HIS A 55 -42.69 1.63 28.05
N TYR A 56 -42.84 1.00 26.88
CA TYR A 56 -44.00 0.24 26.31
C TYR A 56 -45.37 0.96 26.12
N ASN A 57 -45.77 1.31 24.88
CA ASN A 57 -46.50 0.52 23.82
C ASN A 57 -48.05 0.60 23.97
N PRO A 58 -48.88 0.28 22.95
CA PRO A 58 -49.01 0.77 21.56
C PRO A 58 -50.47 1.19 21.20
N LEU A 59 -50.73 1.47 19.89
CA LEU A 59 -52.03 1.50 19.18
C LEU A 59 -52.90 2.76 19.44
N ALA A 60 -53.65 3.34 18.51
CA ALA A 60 -53.87 3.19 17.08
C ALA A 60 -54.79 4.37 16.65
N THR A 61 -54.78 4.73 15.35
CA THR A 61 -55.90 5.37 14.58
C THR A 61 -56.38 6.77 15.06
N THR A 62 -56.65 7.79 14.25
CA THR A 62 -57.11 7.91 12.86
C THR A 62 -57.14 9.39 12.48
N ARG A 63 -56.92 9.69 11.19
CA ARG A 63 -57.45 10.81 10.38
C ARG A 63 -57.54 12.22 10.99
N ALA A 64 -56.83 13.16 10.36
CA ALA A 64 -57.46 14.31 9.69
C ALA A 64 -56.44 15.00 8.79
N GLY A 65 -56.81 15.18 7.52
CA GLY A 65 -55.98 15.83 6.53
C GLY A 65 -55.88 17.33 6.76
N CYS A 66 -54.68 17.87 6.52
CA CYS A 66 -54.50 19.28 6.26
C CYS A 66 -53.59 19.39 5.02
N ARG A 67 -54.20 19.71 3.88
CA ARG A 67 -53.48 20.07 2.65
C ARG A 67 -52.83 21.43 2.90
N HIS A 68 -51.51 21.44 3.05
CA HIS A 68 -50.71 22.66 2.92
C HIS A 68 -49.90 22.56 1.64
N SER A 69 -50.17 23.52 0.75
CA SER A 69 -49.41 23.78 -0.47
C SER A 69 -47.95 24.08 -0.11
N SER A 70 -47.03 23.18 -0.43
CA SER A 70 -45.60 23.48 -0.36
C SER A 70 -45.24 24.31 -1.58
N SER A 71 -44.97 25.59 -1.35
CA SER A 71 -44.15 26.39 -2.25
C SER A 71 -42.82 25.67 -2.47
N ALA A 72 -42.48 25.39 -3.73
CA ALA A 72 -41.21 24.80 -4.09
C ALA A 72 -40.09 25.76 -3.72
N VAL A 73 -39.26 25.36 -2.76
CA VAL A 73 -37.93 25.95 -2.56
C VAL A 73 -37.12 25.56 -3.79
N PRO A 74 -36.55 26.50 -4.56
CA PRO A 74 -35.67 26.13 -5.65
C PRO A 74 -34.42 25.50 -5.03
N SER A 75 -34.26 24.20 -5.24
CA SER A 75 -33.03 23.49 -4.92
C SER A 75 -31.92 24.12 -5.75
N GLN A 76 -31.02 24.84 -5.09
CA GLN A 76 -29.72 25.13 -5.66
C GLN A 76 -29.00 23.80 -5.80
N ASP A 77 -29.08 23.23 -7.00
CA ASP A 77 -28.23 22.12 -7.44
C ASP A 77 -26.84 22.69 -7.69
N SER A 78 -26.13 23.00 -6.61
CA SER A 78 -24.69 23.09 -6.66
C SER A 78 -24.21 21.66 -6.83
N GLY A 79 -23.98 21.26 -8.08
CA GLY A 79 -23.48 19.94 -8.46
C GLY A 79 -22.10 19.66 -7.88
N ASP A 80 -22.07 19.40 -6.57
CA ASP A 80 -20.94 18.82 -5.89
C ASP A 80 -20.81 17.41 -6.46
N GLN A 81 -19.82 17.22 -7.33
CA GLN A 81 -19.54 15.94 -7.98
C GLN A 81 -19.11 14.94 -6.89
N VAL A 82 -20.09 14.32 -6.22
CA VAL A 82 -19.84 13.24 -5.26
C VAL A 82 -19.05 12.17 -6.02
N GLY A 83 -17.82 11.90 -5.55
CA GLY A 83 -16.94 10.91 -6.16
C GLY A 83 -17.62 9.54 -6.27
N THR A 84 -17.10 8.69 -7.14
CA THR A 84 -17.64 7.32 -7.24
C THR A 84 -17.14 6.50 -6.06
N LEU A 85 -17.78 5.37 -5.78
CA LEU A 85 -17.30 4.44 -4.75
C LEU A 85 -15.86 3.97 -4.97
N PHE A 86 -15.39 3.96 -6.23
CA PHE A 86 -14.03 3.54 -6.60
C PHE A 86 -13.02 4.69 -6.60
N ASP A 87 -13.52 5.93 -6.68
CA ASP A 87 -12.76 7.18 -6.69
C ASP A 87 -13.54 8.23 -5.86
N PRO A 88 -13.49 8.14 -4.53
CA PRO A 88 -14.40 8.90 -3.67
C PRO A 88 -14.06 10.40 -3.63
N THR A 89 -12.83 10.78 -4.00
CA THR A 89 -12.44 12.18 -4.19
C THR A 89 -11.80 12.41 -5.56
N GLU A 90 -11.69 13.67 -5.96
CA GLU A 90 -11.00 14.05 -7.20
C GLU A 90 -9.51 13.72 -7.14
N GLU A 91 -8.88 13.84 -5.98
CA GLU A 91 -7.47 13.42 -5.79
C GLU A 91 -7.29 11.92 -6.01
N HIS A 92 -8.24 11.09 -5.56
CA HIS A 92 -8.22 9.64 -5.84
C HIS A 92 -8.37 9.34 -7.32
N ARG A 93 -9.29 10.03 -8.00
CA ARG A 93 -9.49 9.91 -9.45
C ARG A 93 -8.24 10.30 -10.23
N ALA A 94 -7.63 11.43 -9.88
CA ALA A 94 -6.40 11.92 -10.51
C ALA A 94 -5.23 10.93 -10.29
N LEU A 95 -5.09 10.39 -9.07
CA LEU A 95 -4.11 9.35 -8.78
C LEU A 95 -4.34 8.10 -9.65
N ARG A 96 -5.59 7.62 -9.75
CA ARG A 96 -5.91 6.45 -10.58
C ARG A 96 -5.52 6.67 -12.03
N GLN A 97 -5.87 7.82 -12.61
CA GLN A 97 -5.52 8.17 -13.99
C GLN A 97 -4.00 8.24 -14.23
N LEU A 98 -3.26 8.80 -13.27
CA LEU A 98 -1.80 8.83 -13.29
C LEU A 98 -1.22 7.41 -13.29
N VAL A 99 -1.68 6.54 -12.38
CA VAL A 99 -1.17 5.17 -12.29
C VAL A 99 -1.57 4.35 -13.52
N GLN A 100 -2.79 4.51 -14.05
CA GLN A 100 -3.21 3.87 -15.29
C GLN A 100 -2.33 4.25 -16.47
N SER A 101 -1.97 5.53 -16.59
CA SER A 101 -1.08 6.02 -17.64
C SER A 101 0.33 5.43 -17.49
N PHE A 102 0.88 5.45 -16.28
CA PHE A 102 2.17 4.83 -15.96
C PHE A 102 2.15 3.32 -16.26
N VAL A 103 1.08 2.63 -15.89
CA VAL A 103 0.91 1.20 -16.13
C VAL A 103 0.89 0.88 -17.62
N ALA A 104 0.09 1.60 -18.40
CA ALA A 104 -0.04 1.36 -19.83
C ALA A 104 1.25 1.69 -20.61
N GLN A 105 1.96 2.75 -20.20
CA GLN A 105 3.13 3.25 -20.93
C GLN A 105 4.45 2.59 -20.51
N GLU A 106 4.60 2.23 -19.23
CA GLU A 106 5.89 1.83 -18.67
C GLU A 106 5.85 0.42 -18.02
N VAL A 107 4.78 0.04 -17.33
CA VAL A 107 4.70 -1.26 -16.62
C VAL A 107 4.33 -2.42 -17.53
N GLU A 108 3.27 -2.31 -18.35
CA GLU A 108 2.78 -3.37 -19.22
C GLU A 108 3.80 -3.79 -20.29
N PRO A 109 4.52 -2.88 -20.98
CA PRO A 109 5.46 -3.26 -22.02
C PRO A 109 6.59 -4.17 -21.55
N GLN A 110 7.04 -4.01 -20.30
CA GLN A 110 8.17 -4.78 -19.74
C GLN A 110 7.74 -6.06 -19.00
N ALA A 111 6.49 -6.15 -18.56
CA ALA A 111 6.03 -7.14 -17.58
C ALA A 111 6.36 -8.59 -17.97
N LEU A 112 6.11 -8.97 -19.23
CA LEU A 112 6.33 -10.34 -19.69
C LEU A 112 7.82 -10.71 -19.76
N GLU A 113 8.67 -9.78 -20.21
CA GLU A 113 10.10 -10.00 -20.34
C GLU A 113 10.74 -10.24 -18.97
N TYR A 114 10.52 -9.31 -18.04
CA TYR A 114 11.10 -9.38 -16.70
C TYR A 114 10.57 -10.57 -15.90
N ASN A 115 9.31 -10.94 -16.10
CA ASN A 115 8.74 -12.14 -15.50
C ASN A 115 9.40 -13.42 -16.01
N ARG A 116 9.59 -13.55 -17.34
CA ARG A 116 10.28 -14.71 -17.94
C ARG A 116 11.74 -14.79 -17.53
N ALA A 117 12.42 -13.65 -17.50
CA ALA A 117 13.83 -13.56 -17.12
C ALA A 117 14.07 -13.70 -15.61
N GLU A 118 13.01 -13.72 -14.79
CA GLU A 118 13.09 -13.62 -13.33
C GLU A 118 13.98 -12.44 -12.89
N LYS A 119 13.76 -11.24 -13.45
CA LYS A 119 14.56 -10.06 -13.14
C LYS A 119 13.72 -8.98 -12.48
N PHE A 120 14.33 -8.28 -11.54
CA PHE A 120 13.75 -7.10 -10.94
C PHE A 120 14.09 -5.86 -11.76
N ASN A 121 13.09 -5.04 -12.09
CA ASN A 121 13.26 -3.83 -12.88
C ASN A 121 13.54 -2.62 -11.97
N HIS A 122 14.80 -2.42 -11.61
CA HIS A 122 15.25 -1.29 -10.79
C HIS A 122 14.88 0.08 -11.38
N PRO A 123 15.14 0.36 -12.68
CA PRO A 123 14.76 1.65 -13.27
C PRO A 123 13.26 1.96 -13.16
N LEU A 124 12.40 0.96 -13.42
CA LEU A 124 10.95 1.13 -13.28
C LEU A 124 10.54 1.37 -11.82
N PHE A 125 11.26 0.76 -10.88
CA PHE A 125 11.04 0.98 -9.45
C PHE A 125 11.40 2.39 -9.01
N GLN A 126 12.55 2.91 -9.45
CA GLN A 126 12.96 4.30 -9.24
C GLN A 126 11.96 5.26 -9.87
N ARG A 127 11.48 4.95 -11.09
CA ARG A 127 10.45 5.72 -11.76
C ARG A 127 9.14 5.81 -10.97
N ALA A 128 8.72 4.73 -10.33
CA ALA A 128 7.58 4.76 -9.42
C ALA A 128 7.82 5.68 -8.21
N GLY A 129 9.06 5.78 -7.74
CA GLY A 129 9.47 6.74 -6.71
C GLY A 129 9.40 8.19 -7.19
N GLU A 130 9.85 8.48 -8.41
CA GLU A 130 9.74 9.81 -9.03
C GLU A 130 8.30 10.30 -9.17
N LEU A 131 7.36 9.37 -9.39
CA LEU A 131 5.92 9.63 -9.44
C LEU A 131 5.27 9.76 -8.05
N GLY A 132 6.04 9.57 -6.97
CA GLY A 132 5.56 9.64 -5.59
C GLY A 132 4.79 8.40 -5.12
N LEU A 133 4.79 7.31 -5.90
CA LEU A 133 3.99 6.13 -5.62
C LEU A 133 4.54 5.32 -4.43
N LEU A 134 5.87 5.24 -4.28
CA LEU A 134 6.50 4.46 -3.21
C LEU A 134 6.18 5.00 -1.80
N GLY A 135 5.97 6.31 -1.70
CA GLY A 135 5.64 7.04 -0.47
C GLY A 135 4.19 7.52 -0.37
N VAL A 136 3.23 6.89 -1.05
CA VAL A 136 1.86 7.43 -1.20
C VAL A 136 1.18 7.80 0.12
N THR A 137 1.36 7.00 1.18
CA THR A 137 0.78 7.24 2.51
C THR A 137 1.70 8.01 3.48
N VAL A 138 2.91 8.35 3.05
CA VAL A 138 3.92 8.99 3.91
C VAL A 138 3.72 10.49 3.86
N ASN A 139 3.91 11.18 4.99
CA ASN A 139 3.81 12.63 5.04
C ASN A 139 4.82 13.30 4.09
N GLU A 140 4.40 14.40 3.45
CA GLU A 140 5.21 15.22 2.54
C GLU A 140 6.55 15.65 3.13
N GLN A 141 6.62 15.90 4.46
CA GLN A 141 7.86 16.28 5.14
C GLN A 141 8.98 15.23 5.03
N TYR A 142 8.63 13.97 4.73
CA TYR A 142 9.58 12.87 4.53
C TYR A 142 9.67 12.44 3.05
N GLY A 143 9.11 13.23 2.13
CA GLY A 143 9.13 12.95 0.69
C GLY A 143 8.00 12.07 0.17
N GLY A 144 6.95 11.84 0.97
CA GLY A 144 5.74 11.13 0.53
C GLY A 144 4.65 12.04 -0.04
N ALA A 145 3.49 11.46 -0.36
CA ALA A 145 2.34 12.18 -0.93
C ALA A 145 1.23 12.53 0.09
N GLY A 146 1.35 12.05 1.32
CA GLY A 146 0.40 12.35 2.42
C GLY A 146 -1.03 11.85 2.20
N MET A 147 -1.23 10.88 1.30
CA MET A 147 -2.55 10.35 0.97
C MET A 147 -2.98 9.25 1.94
N ASP A 148 -4.20 8.75 1.74
CA ASP A 148 -4.86 7.81 2.64
C ASP A 148 -4.73 6.33 2.22
N ALA A 149 -5.42 5.46 2.96
CA ALA A 149 -5.49 4.03 2.69
C ALA A 149 -6.11 3.70 1.33
N THR A 150 -7.08 4.52 0.90
CA THR A 150 -7.77 4.36 -0.38
C THR A 150 -6.78 4.58 -1.53
N ALA A 151 -5.96 5.62 -1.45
CA ALA A 151 -4.90 5.89 -2.41
C ALA A 151 -3.92 4.71 -2.54
N ALA A 152 -3.48 4.12 -1.41
CA ALA A 152 -2.63 2.94 -1.43
C ALA A 152 -3.29 1.75 -2.16
N CYS A 153 -4.59 1.52 -1.93
CA CYS A 153 -5.35 0.48 -2.61
C CYS A 153 -5.49 0.75 -4.12
N ILE A 154 -5.69 2.00 -4.53
CA ILE A 154 -5.78 2.41 -5.94
C ILE A 154 -4.48 2.10 -6.68
N VAL A 155 -3.33 2.54 -6.13
CA VAL A 155 -2.02 2.27 -6.75
C VAL A 155 -1.80 0.77 -6.89
N HIS A 156 -2.09 0.02 -5.83
CA HIS A 156 -1.90 -1.43 -5.82
C HIS A 156 -2.82 -2.15 -6.82
N GLU A 157 -4.09 -1.73 -6.91
CA GLU A 157 -5.05 -2.21 -7.89
C GLU A 157 -4.49 -2.02 -9.30
N GLU A 158 -4.20 -0.78 -9.70
CA GLU A 158 -3.76 -0.47 -11.07
C GLU A 158 -2.43 -1.15 -11.44
N LEU A 159 -1.44 -1.19 -10.54
CA LEU A 159 -0.18 -1.91 -10.81
C LEU A 159 -0.40 -3.42 -10.98
N SER A 160 -1.23 -4.02 -10.12
CA SER A 160 -1.49 -5.46 -10.14
C SER A 160 -2.26 -5.93 -11.38
N TYR A 161 -2.98 -5.02 -12.04
CA TYR A 161 -3.70 -5.30 -13.28
C TYR A 161 -2.73 -5.76 -14.38
N SER A 162 -1.57 -5.12 -14.48
CA SER A 162 -0.58 -5.35 -15.53
C SER A 162 0.51 -6.32 -15.11
N ASP A 163 1.25 -5.99 -14.05
CA ASP A 163 2.39 -6.76 -13.56
C ASP A 163 2.22 -7.03 -12.05
N PRO A 164 1.56 -8.14 -11.68
CA PRO A 164 1.38 -8.49 -10.29
C PRO A 164 2.70 -8.85 -9.59
N ALA A 165 3.77 -9.18 -10.33
CA ALA A 165 5.07 -9.45 -9.76
C ALA A 165 5.78 -8.15 -9.35
N PHE A 166 5.79 -7.15 -10.24
CA PHE A 166 6.27 -5.81 -9.89
C PHE A 166 5.43 -5.20 -8.76
N CYS A 167 4.10 -5.37 -8.81
CA CYS A 167 3.19 -4.91 -7.75
C CYS A 167 3.49 -5.56 -6.38
N LEU A 168 3.93 -6.82 -6.34
CA LEU A 168 4.35 -7.48 -5.10
C LEU A 168 5.60 -6.83 -4.50
N SER A 169 6.58 -6.47 -5.33
CA SER A 169 7.77 -5.73 -4.87
C SER A 169 7.45 -4.32 -4.40
N TYR A 170 6.56 -3.61 -5.12
CA TYR A 170 5.98 -2.34 -4.68
C TYR A 170 5.29 -2.48 -3.31
N LEU A 171 4.46 -3.50 -3.13
CA LEU A 171 3.74 -3.76 -1.88
C LEU A 171 4.68 -4.00 -0.70
N ALA A 172 5.69 -4.85 -0.89
CA ALA A 172 6.67 -5.13 0.15
C ALA A 172 7.45 -3.87 0.56
N HIS A 173 7.80 -3.03 -0.40
CA HIS A 173 8.48 -1.78 -0.13
C HIS A 173 7.54 -0.73 0.51
N SER A 174 6.51 -0.30 -0.22
CA SER A 174 5.67 0.83 0.14
C SER A 174 4.81 0.56 1.38
N GLN A 175 4.31 -0.68 1.54
CA GLN A 175 3.38 -1.00 2.63
C GLN A 175 4.08 -1.70 3.81
N LEU A 176 4.93 -2.70 3.54
CA LEU A 176 5.57 -3.46 4.63
C LEU A 176 6.77 -2.74 5.26
N PHE A 177 7.54 -1.99 4.47
CA PHE A 177 8.67 -1.20 4.97
C PHE A 177 8.29 0.26 5.22
N VAL A 178 7.93 1.00 4.17
CA VAL A 178 7.76 2.46 4.21
C VAL A 178 6.58 2.89 5.10
N ASN A 179 5.38 2.37 4.86
CA ASN A 179 4.21 2.68 5.70
C ASN A 179 4.42 2.24 7.16
N ASN A 180 5.04 1.08 7.37
CA ASN A 180 5.30 0.56 8.71
C ASN A 180 6.26 1.48 9.48
N LEU A 181 7.37 1.87 8.85
CA LEU A 181 8.32 2.79 9.45
C LEU A 181 7.72 4.18 9.69
N ALA A 182 6.94 4.71 8.76
CA ALA A 182 6.28 6.00 8.92
C ALA A 182 5.29 6.04 10.10
N ARG A 183 4.71 4.89 10.47
CA ARG A 183 3.74 4.79 11.57
C ARG A 183 4.37 4.45 12.91
N ASN A 184 5.37 3.57 12.91
CA ASN A 184 5.92 2.99 14.13
C ASN A 184 7.33 3.50 14.45
N GLY A 185 7.99 4.16 13.49
CA GLY A 185 9.32 4.70 13.64
C GLY A 185 9.36 5.98 14.47
N SER A 186 10.52 6.23 15.07
CA SER A 186 10.82 7.51 15.70
C SER A 186 10.97 8.61 14.65
N LEU A 187 10.92 9.88 15.08
CA LEU A 187 11.16 11.03 14.20
C LEU A 187 12.51 10.92 13.48
N GLU A 188 13.56 10.52 14.19
CA GLU A 188 14.91 10.41 13.66
C GLU A 188 15.05 9.24 12.67
N GLN A 189 14.38 8.10 12.94
CA GLN A 189 14.29 7.02 11.97
C GLN A 189 13.55 7.48 10.70
N CYS A 190 12.39 8.12 10.85
CA CYS A 190 11.62 8.62 9.71
C CYS A 190 12.43 9.59 8.84
N LYS A 191 13.15 10.55 9.45
CA LYS A 191 14.02 11.50 8.73
C LYS A 191 15.19 10.81 8.02
N LYS A 192 15.83 9.82 8.65
CA LYS A 192 16.98 9.12 8.07
C LYS A 192 16.59 8.29 6.85
N TRP A 193 15.45 7.62 6.90
CA TRP A 193 15.17 6.48 6.02
C TRP A 193 14.09 6.72 4.96
N LEU A 194 13.01 7.43 5.33
CA LEU A 194 11.86 7.58 4.45
C LEU A 194 12.17 8.39 3.18
N PRO A 195 13.01 9.45 3.17
CA PRO A 195 13.29 10.18 1.94
C PRO A 195 13.93 9.31 0.84
N ALA A 196 14.91 8.49 1.21
CA ALA A 196 15.57 7.56 0.28
C ALA A 196 14.63 6.42 -0.16
N ALA A 197 13.77 5.94 0.74
CA ALA A 197 12.78 4.93 0.38
C ALA A 197 11.69 5.48 -0.56
N CYS A 198 11.13 6.66 -0.26
CA CYS A 198 10.05 7.26 -1.05
C CYS A 198 10.51 7.64 -2.47
N SER A 199 11.79 8.02 -2.63
CA SER A 199 12.38 8.31 -3.94
C SER A 199 12.77 7.06 -4.74
N GLY A 200 12.82 5.88 -4.11
CA GLY A 200 13.29 4.65 -4.74
C GLY A 200 14.81 4.52 -4.86
N GLU A 201 15.57 5.43 -4.24
CA GLU A 201 17.03 5.30 -4.09
C GLU A 201 17.40 4.08 -3.25
N MET A 202 16.58 3.80 -2.23
CA MET A 202 16.72 2.66 -1.34
C MET A 202 15.55 1.69 -1.54
N ILE A 203 15.83 0.39 -1.53
CA ILE A 203 14.81 -0.67 -1.58
C ILE A 203 14.70 -1.36 -0.21
N GLY A 204 13.57 -1.12 0.45
CA GLY A 204 13.17 -1.78 1.68
C GLY A 204 12.44 -3.13 1.50
N GLY A 205 12.54 -3.98 2.52
CA GLY A 205 11.75 -5.20 2.69
C GLY A 205 11.36 -5.48 4.16
N MET A 206 10.65 -6.58 4.41
CA MET A 206 10.22 -6.96 5.77
C MET A 206 10.49 -8.44 6.03
N GLY A 207 11.26 -8.73 7.07
CA GLY A 207 11.65 -10.07 7.51
C GLY A 207 10.79 -10.58 8.65
N MET A 208 9.70 -11.30 8.36
CA MET A 208 8.82 -11.88 9.37
C MET A 208 8.85 -13.41 9.39
N SER A 209 8.49 -14.03 8.26
CA SER A 209 8.41 -15.49 8.12
C SER A 209 9.77 -16.17 8.16
N GLU A 210 9.79 -17.41 8.63
CA GLU A 210 10.98 -18.25 8.81
C GLU A 210 10.75 -19.62 8.17
N PRO A 211 11.82 -20.41 7.91
CA PRO A 211 11.66 -21.78 7.39
C PRO A 211 10.71 -22.64 8.22
N ALA A 212 10.72 -22.47 9.55
CA ALA A 212 9.88 -23.23 10.48
C ALA A 212 8.60 -22.49 10.93
N ALA A 213 8.38 -21.24 10.51
CA ALA A 213 7.29 -20.41 10.99
C ALA A 213 6.71 -19.50 9.89
N GLY A 214 5.52 -19.88 9.38
CA GLY A 214 4.75 -19.11 8.41
C GLY A 214 3.52 -18.46 9.05
N THR A 215 2.42 -19.23 9.17
CA THR A 215 1.16 -18.76 9.78
C THR A 215 1.32 -18.50 11.28
N ASP A 216 2.06 -19.35 12.00
CA ASP A 216 2.41 -19.12 13.41
C ASP A 216 3.64 -18.22 13.52
N VAL A 217 3.44 -16.93 13.21
CA VAL A 217 4.52 -15.93 13.28
C VAL A 217 5.08 -15.80 14.70
N LEU A 218 4.26 -15.99 15.74
CA LEU A 218 4.70 -15.89 17.12
C LEU A 218 5.57 -17.07 17.56
N GLY A 219 5.55 -18.18 16.82
CA GLY A 219 6.44 -19.34 16.99
C GLY A 219 7.87 -19.15 16.47
N MET A 220 8.21 -17.96 15.94
CA MET A 220 9.53 -17.65 15.37
C MET A 220 10.69 -17.95 16.32
N LYS A 221 11.81 -18.34 15.73
CA LYS A 221 13.07 -18.73 16.37
C LYS A 221 14.17 -17.69 16.27
N SER A 222 14.08 -16.72 15.35
CA SER A 222 15.05 -15.61 15.32
C SER A 222 14.98 -14.82 16.63
N THR A 223 16.15 -14.55 17.21
CA THR A 223 16.30 -13.88 18.51
C THR A 223 17.08 -12.58 18.36
N ALA A 224 16.76 -11.59 19.19
CA ALA A 224 17.53 -10.38 19.37
C ALA A 224 17.84 -10.23 20.86
N ALA A 225 19.03 -10.64 21.27
CA ALA A 225 19.45 -10.62 22.65
C ALA A 225 19.96 -9.23 23.04
N ARG A 226 19.31 -8.58 24.00
CA ARG A 226 19.71 -7.25 24.49
C ARG A 226 21.04 -7.33 25.24
N GLN A 227 21.95 -6.42 24.92
CA GLN A 227 23.27 -6.28 25.51
C GLN A 227 23.27 -5.24 26.65
N ALA A 228 24.35 -5.21 27.43
CA ALA A 228 24.47 -4.30 28.58
C ALA A 228 24.50 -2.81 28.17
N ASP A 229 25.02 -2.50 26.99
CA ASP A 229 25.05 -1.14 26.41
C ASP A 229 23.70 -0.72 25.78
N GLY A 230 22.70 -1.61 25.80
CA GLY A 230 21.38 -1.39 25.22
C GLY A 230 21.25 -1.77 23.74
N SER A 231 22.33 -2.15 23.07
CA SER A 231 22.30 -2.73 21.72
C SER A 231 21.70 -4.15 21.75
N TYR A 232 21.50 -4.75 20.58
CA TYR A 232 20.98 -6.10 20.43
C TYR A 232 21.90 -6.94 19.55
N VAL A 233 21.96 -8.24 19.82
CA VAL A 233 22.61 -9.22 18.94
C VAL A 233 21.53 -10.08 18.31
N LEU A 234 21.35 -9.92 17.00
CA LEU A 234 20.33 -10.59 16.19
C LEU A 234 20.89 -11.87 15.56
N ASN A 235 20.18 -12.98 15.76
CA ASN A 235 20.49 -14.29 15.21
C ASN A 235 19.24 -14.95 14.59
N GLY A 236 19.42 -15.65 13.49
CA GLY A 236 18.36 -16.46 12.86
C GLY A 236 18.34 -16.37 11.35
N ALA A 237 17.22 -16.81 10.76
CA ALA A 237 17.00 -16.75 9.33
C ALA A 237 15.55 -16.42 9.01
N LYS A 238 15.35 -15.59 7.99
CA LYS A 238 14.04 -15.24 7.45
C LYS A 238 13.89 -15.81 6.05
N MET A 239 12.68 -16.26 5.73
CA MET A 239 12.37 -16.98 4.49
C MET A 239 11.21 -16.31 3.75
N TRP A 240 11.23 -16.39 2.42
CA TRP A 240 10.25 -15.75 1.53
C TRP A 240 10.27 -14.21 1.58
N ILE A 241 11.44 -13.60 1.80
CA ILE A 241 11.54 -12.16 1.97
C ILE A 241 11.56 -11.46 0.61
N THR A 242 10.44 -10.80 0.29
CA THR A 242 10.30 -9.99 -0.91
C THR A 242 11.23 -8.79 -0.84
N ASN A 243 11.90 -8.48 -1.96
CA ASN A 243 12.99 -7.52 -2.06
C ASN A 243 14.24 -7.89 -1.24
N GLY A 244 14.30 -9.11 -0.68
CA GLY A 244 15.47 -9.62 0.03
C GLY A 244 16.73 -9.65 -0.83
N ALA A 245 16.59 -9.96 -2.13
CA ALA A 245 17.69 -10.02 -3.07
C ALA A 245 17.37 -9.23 -4.35
N VAL A 246 17.94 -8.06 -4.53
CA VAL A 246 17.70 -7.23 -5.72
C VAL A 246 18.42 -7.75 -6.97
N SER A 247 19.37 -8.67 -6.81
CA SER A 247 19.97 -9.51 -7.85
C SER A 247 20.40 -10.84 -7.24
N ASP A 248 21.04 -11.73 -8.02
CA ASP A 248 21.48 -13.05 -7.51
C ASP A 248 22.49 -12.98 -6.37
N SER A 249 23.25 -11.88 -6.26
CA SER A 249 24.30 -11.71 -5.26
C SER A 249 24.14 -10.47 -4.38
N GLN A 250 23.10 -9.66 -4.61
CA GLN A 250 22.93 -8.40 -3.89
C GLN A 250 21.64 -8.40 -3.05
N LEU A 251 21.81 -8.08 -1.77
CA LEU A 251 20.71 -7.73 -0.87
C LEU A 251 20.01 -6.45 -1.33
N GLY A 252 18.72 -6.35 -1.01
CA GLY A 252 18.06 -5.05 -0.81
C GLY A 252 18.73 -4.25 0.31
N ASP A 253 18.37 -2.98 0.46
CA ASP A 253 19.19 -2.04 1.22
C ASP A 253 18.88 -2.04 2.71
N ALA A 254 17.59 -2.17 3.08
CA ALA A 254 17.16 -2.15 4.47
C ALA A 254 15.94 -3.03 4.72
N PHE A 255 15.85 -3.59 5.93
CA PHE A 255 14.80 -4.51 6.30
C PHE A 255 14.22 -4.20 7.67
N LEU A 256 12.89 -4.26 7.77
CA LEU A 256 12.20 -4.36 9.06
C LEU A 256 12.13 -5.84 9.47
N VAL A 257 12.92 -6.23 10.46
CA VAL A 257 13.08 -7.63 10.89
C VAL A 257 12.38 -7.84 12.22
N TYR A 258 11.47 -8.81 12.24
CA TYR A 258 10.82 -9.27 13.46
C TYR A 258 11.71 -10.30 14.15
N ALA A 259 12.02 -10.08 15.42
CA ALA A 259 12.82 -11.01 16.20
C ALA A 259 12.32 -11.08 17.64
N ARG A 260 12.51 -12.24 18.26
CA ARG A 260 12.15 -12.47 19.66
C ARG A 260 13.16 -11.80 20.57
N THR A 261 12.70 -10.92 21.46
CA THR A 261 13.53 -10.27 22.49
C THR A 261 13.29 -10.83 23.89
N ALA A 262 12.18 -11.53 24.13
CA ALA A 262 11.84 -12.08 25.44
C ALA A 262 11.69 -13.61 25.44
N GLY A 263 11.89 -14.20 26.62
CA GLY A 263 11.78 -15.64 26.86
C GLY A 263 10.33 -16.15 26.88
N PRO A 264 10.15 -17.47 27.11
CA PRO A 264 8.84 -18.12 27.11
C PRO A 264 7.91 -17.67 28.24
N GLU A 265 8.45 -17.04 29.29
CA GLU A 265 7.70 -16.47 30.42
C GLU A 265 6.87 -15.24 30.05
N VAL A 266 7.26 -14.52 28.98
CA VAL A 266 6.53 -13.37 28.47
C VAL A 266 5.46 -13.84 27.48
N LYS A 267 4.30 -13.18 27.49
CA LYS A 267 3.21 -13.46 26.55
C LYS A 267 3.76 -13.45 25.11
N PRO A 268 3.45 -14.45 24.25
CA PRO A 268 4.03 -14.53 22.91
C PRO A 268 3.85 -13.26 22.06
N SER A 269 2.72 -12.56 22.20
CA SER A 269 2.45 -11.29 21.51
C SER A 269 3.32 -10.12 21.96
N GLN A 270 3.92 -10.21 23.15
CA GLN A 270 4.80 -9.22 23.75
C GLN A 270 6.28 -9.64 23.72
N ALA A 271 6.58 -10.82 23.15
CA ALA A 271 7.93 -11.35 23.09
C ALA A 271 8.69 -10.96 21.82
N VAL A 272 8.02 -10.29 20.87
CA VAL A 272 8.56 -9.98 19.54
C VAL A 272 8.71 -8.46 19.37
N SER A 273 9.89 -8.07 18.90
CA SER A 273 10.27 -6.69 18.60
C SER A 273 10.58 -6.53 17.11
N LEU A 274 10.64 -5.27 16.66
CA LEU A 274 10.88 -4.90 15.27
C LEU A 274 12.19 -4.12 15.17
N PHE A 275 13.07 -4.52 14.27
CA PHE A 275 14.40 -3.94 14.11
C PHE A 275 14.64 -3.47 12.68
N LEU A 276 15.27 -2.32 12.52
CA LEU A 276 15.87 -1.89 11.25
C LEU A 276 17.24 -2.54 11.08
N VAL A 277 17.41 -3.31 10.01
CA VAL A 277 18.69 -3.95 9.66
C VAL A 277 19.12 -3.48 8.28
N GLU A 278 20.34 -2.95 8.20
CA GLU A 278 20.96 -2.39 6.99
C GLU A 278 21.85 -3.41 6.31
N LYS A 279 21.81 -3.45 4.97
CA LYS A 279 22.84 -4.14 4.19
C LYS A 279 24.22 -3.62 4.57
N GLY A 280 25.17 -4.54 4.72
CA GLY A 280 26.55 -4.22 5.10
C GLY A 280 26.80 -4.28 6.60
N MET A 281 25.75 -4.45 7.43
CA MET A 281 25.94 -4.80 8.84
C MET A 281 26.69 -6.15 8.95
N PRO A 282 27.77 -6.24 9.74
CA PRO A 282 28.50 -7.49 9.93
C PRO A 282 27.59 -8.61 10.42
N GLY A 283 27.73 -9.80 9.82
CA GLY A 283 26.89 -10.97 10.13
C GLY A 283 25.54 -11.01 9.41
N PHE A 284 25.12 -9.93 8.73
CA PHE A 284 23.91 -9.92 7.92
C PHE A 284 24.24 -10.27 6.47
N ALA A 285 23.67 -11.37 5.97
CA ALA A 285 23.97 -11.90 4.65
C ALA A 285 22.70 -12.28 3.86
N LEU A 286 22.84 -12.24 2.54
CA LEU A 286 21.93 -12.93 1.64
C LEU A 286 22.16 -14.43 1.79
N GLY A 287 21.12 -15.19 2.12
CA GLY A 287 21.13 -16.64 2.02
C GLY A 287 21.04 -17.04 0.54
N GLN A 288 19.91 -17.64 0.15
CA GLN A 288 19.62 -17.93 -1.24
C GLN A 288 18.56 -16.99 -1.81
N ARG A 289 18.75 -16.58 -3.07
CA ARG A 289 17.67 -16.03 -3.87
C ARG A 289 16.76 -17.17 -4.35
N LEU A 290 15.47 -17.05 -4.10
CA LEU A 290 14.47 -18.04 -4.48
C LEU A 290 14.06 -17.83 -5.95
N LYS A 291 14.46 -18.78 -6.78
CA LYS A 291 14.20 -18.86 -8.22
C LYS A 291 13.10 -19.89 -8.52
N ASP A 292 12.60 -19.86 -9.74
CA ASP A 292 11.62 -20.82 -10.27
C ASP A 292 10.31 -20.89 -9.49
N LYS A 293 9.88 -19.74 -8.99
CA LYS A 293 8.56 -19.59 -8.39
C LYS A 293 7.47 -19.86 -9.43
N CYS A 294 6.36 -20.47 -9.00
CA CYS A 294 5.19 -20.74 -9.83
C CYS A 294 4.61 -19.45 -10.47
N GLY A 295 4.74 -18.31 -9.79
CA GLY A 295 4.35 -17.00 -10.28
C GLY A 295 5.14 -15.89 -9.58
N MET A 296 4.80 -14.63 -9.87
CA MET A 296 5.49 -13.45 -9.31
C MET A 296 7.01 -13.46 -9.53
N ARG A 297 7.45 -13.98 -10.69
CA ARG A 297 8.86 -14.29 -10.97
C ARG A 297 9.76 -13.05 -11.04
N ALA A 298 9.24 -11.91 -11.50
CA ALA A 298 9.96 -10.64 -11.50
C ALA A 298 10.09 -10.01 -10.09
N SER A 299 9.32 -10.51 -9.10
CA SER A 299 9.46 -10.09 -7.71
C SER A 299 10.61 -10.86 -7.07
N PRO A 300 11.73 -10.22 -6.72
CA PRO A 300 12.81 -10.89 -6.03
C PRO A 300 12.37 -11.36 -4.65
N THR A 301 12.73 -12.60 -4.31
CA THR A 301 12.45 -13.18 -3.01
C THR A 301 13.69 -13.93 -2.54
N ALA A 302 14.02 -13.82 -1.27
CA ALA A 302 15.21 -14.46 -0.74
C ALA A 302 15.07 -14.94 0.70
N GLU A 303 16.02 -15.78 1.08
CA GLU A 303 16.38 -16.04 2.46
C GLU A 303 17.34 -14.97 2.96
N LEU A 304 17.10 -14.47 4.18
CA LEU A 304 17.98 -13.55 4.88
C LEU A 304 18.59 -14.26 6.07
N VAL A 305 19.90 -14.16 6.25
CA VAL A 305 20.63 -14.84 7.33
C VAL A 305 21.25 -13.82 8.26
N PHE A 306 21.08 -14.02 9.56
CA PHE A 306 21.59 -13.17 10.62
C PHE A 306 22.46 -14.04 11.53
N ASP A 307 23.77 -13.80 11.54
CA ASP A 307 24.74 -14.45 12.41
C ASP A 307 25.42 -13.39 13.27
N ASN A 308 25.02 -13.33 14.55
CA ASN A 308 25.55 -12.40 15.55
C ASN A 308 25.58 -10.94 15.07
N VAL A 309 24.50 -10.49 14.43
CA VAL A 309 24.41 -9.12 13.90
C VAL A 309 24.23 -8.14 15.04
N ALA A 310 25.20 -7.25 15.23
CA ALA A 310 25.10 -6.16 16.19
C ALA A 310 24.14 -5.08 15.66
N VAL A 311 22.99 -4.93 16.31
CA VAL A 311 21.95 -3.96 15.98
C VAL A 311 21.94 -2.85 17.04
N PRO A 312 22.20 -1.59 16.67
CA PRO A 312 22.17 -0.47 17.61
C PRO A 312 20.79 -0.29 18.27
N ALA A 313 20.76 0.30 19.46
CA ALA A 313 19.52 0.51 20.21
C ALA A 313 18.52 1.39 19.43
N GLU A 314 19.03 2.39 18.69
CA GLU A 314 18.25 3.30 17.85
C GLU A 314 17.61 2.62 16.64
N ASN A 315 17.99 1.38 16.32
CA ASN A 315 17.36 0.60 15.25
C ASN A 315 16.16 -0.22 15.73
N LEU A 316 15.87 -0.24 17.04
CA LEU A 316 14.59 -0.73 17.54
C LEU A 316 13.44 0.19 17.08
N VAL A 317 12.46 -0.36 16.38
CA VAL A 317 11.29 0.37 15.89
C VAL A 317 10.13 0.21 16.87
N GLY A 318 9.62 1.34 17.37
CA GLY A 318 8.60 1.36 18.40
C GLY A 318 9.16 0.95 19.77
N LYS A 319 8.42 0.12 20.51
CA LYS A 319 8.82 -0.37 21.84
C LYS A 319 9.25 -1.83 21.76
N GLU A 320 10.17 -2.22 22.63
CA GLU A 320 10.51 -3.64 22.83
C GLU A 320 9.25 -4.43 23.21
N GLY A 321 9.04 -5.59 22.58
CA GLY A 321 7.82 -6.40 22.69
C GLY A 321 6.59 -5.78 22.02
N GLY A 322 6.75 -4.64 21.34
CA GLY A 322 5.66 -3.84 20.77
C GLY A 322 5.22 -4.27 19.37
N ALA A 323 5.97 -5.14 18.70
CA ALA A 323 5.85 -5.31 17.23
C ALA A 323 4.53 -5.94 16.76
N THR A 324 3.80 -6.64 17.65
CA THR A 324 2.54 -7.33 17.29
C THR A 324 1.33 -6.83 18.08
N VAL A 325 1.47 -5.73 18.82
CA VAL A 325 0.42 -5.17 19.68
C VAL A 325 -0.07 -3.81 19.19
N GLY A 326 -1.32 -3.47 19.54
CA GLY A 326 -1.91 -2.16 19.24
C GLY A 326 -1.79 -1.74 17.77
N ASP A 327 -1.38 -0.49 17.56
CA ASP A 327 -1.25 0.15 16.25
C ASP A 327 -0.12 -0.40 15.38
N ALA A 328 0.84 -1.15 15.96
CA ALA A 328 1.90 -1.81 15.19
C ALA A 328 1.35 -2.84 14.20
N ARG A 329 0.09 -3.28 14.35
CA ARG A 329 -0.61 -4.18 13.41
C ARG A 329 -1.25 -3.46 12.23
N ALA A 330 -1.37 -2.15 12.25
CA ALA A 330 -2.06 -1.40 11.21
C ALA A 330 -1.41 -1.51 9.81
N PRO A 331 -0.07 -1.53 9.66
CA PRO A 331 0.58 -1.79 8.37
C PRO A 331 0.18 -3.16 7.78
N MET A 332 0.06 -4.20 8.62
CA MET A 332 -0.38 -5.52 8.16
C MET A 332 -1.85 -5.54 7.70
N ARG A 333 -2.71 -4.72 8.31
CA ARG A 333 -4.10 -4.55 7.84
C ARG A 333 -4.14 -3.88 6.47
N MET A 334 -3.35 -2.83 6.27
CA MET A 334 -3.21 -2.14 4.98
C MET A 334 -2.70 -3.08 3.89
N HIS A 335 -1.64 -3.82 4.20
CA HIS A 335 -1.09 -4.85 3.33
C HIS A 335 -2.17 -5.87 2.92
N THR A 336 -2.95 -6.37 3.88
CA THR A 336 -4.04 -7.33 3.61
C THR A 336 -5.11 -6.74 2.69
N ALA A 337 -5.48 -5.46 2.87
CA ALA A 337 -6.42 -4.78 1.99
C ALA A 337 -5.90 -4.68 0.55
N CYS A 338 -4.63 -4.30 0.38
CA CYS A 338 -3.96 -4.26 -0.92
C CYS A 338 -3.93 -5.64 -1.58
N VAL A 339 -3.46 -6.69 -0.89
CA VAL A 339 -3.40 -8.07 -1.44
C VAL A 339 -4.77 -8.55 -1.92
N ARG A 340 -5.84 -8.24 -1.19
CA ARG A 340 -7.21 -8.55 -1.62
C ARG A 340 -7.57 -7.92 -2.97
N ARG A 341 -7.12 -6.70 -3.25
CA ARG A 341 -7.31 -6.02 -4.54
C ARG A 341 -6.52 -6.69 -5.68
N THR A 342 -5.28 -7.13 -5.44
CA THR A 342 -4.53 -7.94 -6.44
C THR A 342 -5.33 -9.17 -6.87
N CYS A 343 -5.90 -9.90 -5.90
CA CYS A 343 -6.72 -11.08 -6.16
C CYS A 343 -8.00 -10.77 -6.94
N ALA A 344 -8.60 -9.59 -6.73
CA ALA A 344 -9.75 -9.14 -7.50
C ALA A 344 -9.37 -8.83 -8.95
N ASN A 345 -8.25 -8.12 -9.17
CA ASN A 345 -7.79 -7.76 -10.51
C ASN A 345 -7.36 -8.93 -11.38
N ALA A 346 -6.74 -9.94 -10.80
CA ALA A 346 -6.45 -11.18 -11.50
C ALA A 346 -7.70 -11.87 -12.08
N ARG A 347 -8.89 -11.58 -11.54
CA ARG A 347 -10.18 -12.11 -12.01
C ARG A 347 -10.85 -11.21 -13.05
N THR A 348 -10.63 -9.90 -13.00
CA THR A 348 -11.25 -8.92 -13.92
C THR A 348 -10.42 -8.65 -15.17
N ARG A 349 -9.10 -8.91 -15.17
CA ARG A 349 -8.26 -8.73 -16.36
C ARG A 349 -8.88 -9.53 -17.53
N PRO A 350 -9.22 -8.88 -18.65
CA PRO A 350 -9.58 -9.60 -19.86
C PRO A 350 -8.39 -10.49 -20.18
N ARG A 351 -8.57 -11.82 -20.12
CA ARG A 351 -7.59 -12.73 -20.73
C ARG A 351 -7.41 -12.19 -22.13
N SER A 352 -6.18 -11.80 -22.50
CA SER A 352 -5.85 -11.29 -23.84
C SER A 352 -6.68 -12.06 -24.84
N PRO A 353 -7.33 -11.42 -25.83
CA PRO A 353 -8.20 -12.13 -26.73
C PRO A 353 -7.36 -13.25 -27.33
N ALA A 354 -7.57 -14.49 -26.87
CA ALA A 354 -7.00 -15.66 -27.50
C ALA A 354 -7.54 -15.54 -28.91
N PRO A 355 -6.73 -15.16 -29.90
CA PRO A 355 -7.21 -14.52 -31.11
C PRO A 355 -8.27 -15.44 -31.65
N THR A 356 -9.53 -15.02 -31.60
CA THR A 356 -10.63 -15.72 -32.21
C THR A 356 -10.88 -17.18 -31.74
N ARG A 357 -10.43 -17.70 -30.59
CA ARG A 357 -10.63 -19.15 -30.31
C ARG A 357 -12.08 -19.54 -29.98
N THR A 358 -12.88 -18.64 -29.40
CA THR A 358 -14.32 -18.86 -29.12
C THR A 358 -15.23 -18.49 -30.29
N GLN A 359 -14.93 -17.41 -31.03
CA GLN A 359 -15.69 -17.05 -32.23
C GLN A 359 -15.33 -17.91 -33.47
N ARG A 360 -14.13 -18.48 -33.55
CA ARG A 360 -13.61 -19.22 -34.72
C ARG A 360 -13.54 -20.73 -34.53
N ARG A 361 -14.05 -21.26 -33.42
CA ARG A 361 -14.46 -22.68 -33.36
C ARG A 361 -15.86 -22.85 -33.94
N ARG A 362 -15.99 -22.58 -35.25
CA ARG A 362 -16.95 -23.31 -36.09
C ARG A 362 -16.43 -24.74 -36.17
N ARG A 363 -16.86 -25.60 -35.24
CA ARG A 363 -16.82 -27.04 -35.48
C ARG A 363 -17.80 -27.27 -36.63
N THR A 364 -17.27 -27.51 -37.82
CA THR A 364 -18.05 -28.03 -38.94
C THR A 364 -18.49 -29.44 -38.58
N SER A 365 -19.64 -29.58 -37.91
CA SER A 365 -20.41 -30.82 -37.98
C SER A 365 -21.39 -30.67 -39.14
N HIS A 366 -21.16 -31.44 -40.20
CA HIS A 366 -22.17 -31.70 -41.22
C HIS A 366 -23.45 -32.20 -40.55
N ARG A 367 -24.49 -31.35 -40.56
CA ARG A 367 -25.90 -31.66 -40.89
C ARG A 367 -26.75 -30.44 -40.54
N GLY A 368 -27.64 -30.08 -41.47
CA GLY A 368 -28.50 -28.91 -41.38
C GLY A 368 -29.33 -28.88 -40.10
N GLY A 369 -29.50 -27.68 -39.56
CA GLY A 369 -30.27 -27.39 -38.36
C GLY A 369 -29.67 -26.20 -37.62
N HIS A 370 -30.39 -25.09 -37.59
CA HIS A 370 -30.03 -23.93 -36.77
C HIS A 370 -30.01 -24.34 -35.28
N ALA A 371 -28.82 -24.66 -34.76
CA ALA A 371 -28.62 -24.90 -33.34
C ALA A 371 -28.24 -23.58 -32.65
N VAL A 372 -29.25 -22.87 -32.15
CA VAL A 372 -29.10 -21.95 -31.02
C VAL A 372 -28.69 -22.79 -29.81
N THR A 373 -27.41 -22.82 -29.44
CA THR A 373 -26.95 -23.28 -28.11
C THR A 373 -25.43 -23.13 -27.97
N ARG A 374 -24.97 -22.14 -27.19
CA ARG A 374 -23.72 -22.22 -26.40
C ARG A 374 -23.86 -21.45 -25.09
N THR A 375 -24.75 -21.94 -24.24
CA THR A 375 -25.01 -21.49 -22.87
C THR A 375 -23.83 -21.63 -21.89
N PRO A 376 -22.89 -22.61 -21.97
CA PRO A 376 -21.90 -22.80 -20.90
C PRO A 376 -20.96 -21.61 -20.72
N THR A 377 -20.37 -21.10 -21.81
CA THR A 377 -19.41 -20.00 -21.76
C THR A 377 -20.01 -18.69 -21.25
N TYR A 378 -21.28 -18.42 -21.58
CA TYR A 378 -21.96 -17.21 -21.12
C TYR A 378 -22.32 -17.30 -19.63
N THR A 379 -22.74 -18.48 -19.16
CA THR A 379 -22.96 -18.73 -17.74
C THR A 379 -21.65 -18.58 -16.96
N TRP A 380 -20.53 -19.12 -17.45
CA TRP A 380 -19.22 -18.96 -16.80
C TRP A 380 -18.78 -17.51 -16.68
N VAL A 381 -18.97 -16.68 -17.71
CA VAL A 381 -18.61 -15.25 -17.67
C VAL A 381 -19.51 -14.49 -16.70
N ARG A 382 -20.83 -14.72 -16.72
CA ARG A 382 -21.77 -14.10 -15.77
C ARG A 382 -21.55 -14.55 -14.33
N THR A 383 -21.25 -15.83 -14.11
CA THR A 383 -20.90 -16.36 -12.79
C THR A 383 -19.56 -15.84 -12.29
N LEU A 384 -18.57 -15.63 -13.18
CA LEU A 384 -17.29 -15.03 -12.80
C LEU A 384 -17.46 -13.55 -12.43
N ALA A 385 -18.17 -12.77 -13.24
CA ALA A 385 -18.51 -11.37 -12.94
C ALA A 385 -19.28 -11.26 -11.61
N ALA A 386 -20.36 -12.04 -11.45
CA ALA A 386 -21.13 -12.04 -10.20
C ALA A 386 -20.32 -12.50 -8.97
N ARG A 387 -19.34 -13.40 -9.13
CA ARG A 387 -18.42 -13.82 -8.05
C ARG A 387 -17.35 -12.79 -7.72
N ILE A 388 -16.97 -11.93 -8.67
CA ILE A 388 -16.12 -10.78 -8.40
C ILE A 388 -16.89 -9.78 -7.53
N ASP A 389 -18.16 -9.53 -7.86
CA ASP A 389 -19.03 -8.60 -7.13
C ASP A 389 -19.48 -9.12 -5.75
N THR A 390 -19.65 -10.44 -5.57
CA THR A 390 -20.16 -11.04 -4.31
C THR A 390 -19.09 -11.45 -3.29
N VAL A 391 -17.86 -11.72 -3.71
CA VAL A 391 -16.74 -12.04 -2.77
C VAL A 391 -16.24 -10.78 -2.07
N PHE A 392 -16.59 -9.61 -2.58
CA PHE A 392 -16.31 -8.32 -2.00
C PHE A 392 -17.60 -7.48 -1.99
N PRO A 393 -18.54 -7.72 -1.05
CA PRO A 393 -19.56 -6.72 -0.79
C PRO A 393 -18.81 -5.46 -0.37
N LEU A 394 -19.01 -4.39 -1.14
CA LEU A 394 -18.36 -3.10 -0.98
C LEU A 394 -18.54 -2.52 0.42
#